data_AF-A0A2V6KD89-F1
#
_entry.id   AF-A0A2V6KD89-F1
#
_cell.length_a   1.000
_cell.length_b   1.000
_cell.length_c   1.000
_cell.angle_alpha   90.00
_cell.angle_beta   90.00
_cell.angle_gamma   90.00
#
_symmetry.space_group_name_H-M   'P 1'
#
loop_
_entity.id
_entity.type
_entity.pdbx_description
1 polymer ?
#
loop_
_entity_poly.entity_id
_entity_poly.type
_entity_poly.pdbx_seq_one_letter_code
_entity_poly.pdbx_strand_id
1 'polypeptide(L)' 'MKRNSSSERLPAICFVLTGKNLGLYPDMTAVAALSVRRLHPQAQIILVMDEPTARAIDRDNHALRTLALALGICGRFSDN' A
#
# COMPACT_ATOMS: atom_id res chain seq x y z
N MET A 1 -16.60 -32.21 -18.90
CA MET A 1 -16.21 -31.35 -17.77
C MET A 1 -15.28 -30.26 -18.27
N LYS A 2 -15.76 -29.01 -18.36
CA LYS A 2 -14.97 -27.86 -18.83
C LYS A 2 -14.32 -27.23 -17.60
N ARG A 3 -13.01 -27.43 -17.40
CA ARG A 3 -12.26 -26.69 -16.37
C ARG A 3 -12.18 -25.25 -16.84
N ASN A 4 -13.02 -24.38 -16.26
CA ASN A 4 -12.81 -22.95 -16.37
C ASN A 4 -11.62 -22.62 -15.46
N SER A 5 -10.42 -22.59 -16.03
CA SER A 5 -9.27 -21.95 -15.40
C SER A 5 -9.50 -20.44 -15.47
N SER A 6 -10.45 -19.92 -14.68
CA SER A 6 -10.34 -18.54 -14.26
C SER A 6 -9.04 -18.49 -13.47
N SER A 7 -8.00 -17.91 -14.06
CA SER A 7 -6.91 -17.34 -13.31
C SER A 7 -7.56 -16.40 -12.29
N GLU A 8 -7.81 -16.88 -11.08
CA GLU A 8 -8.34 -16.10 -9.98
C GLU A 8 -7.31 -15.01 -9.70
N ARG A 9 -7.46 -13.87 -10.39
CA ARG A 9 -6.68 -12.68 -10.11
C ARG A 9 -7.00 -12.34 -8.67
N LEU A 10 -5.98 -12.47 -7.82
CA LEU A 10 -6.07 -12.08 -6.43
C LEU A 10 -6.56 -10.64 -6.37
N PRO A 11 -7.55 -10.32 -5.50
CA PRO A 11 -8.08 -8.97 -5.42
C PRO A 11 -6.95 -8.00 -5.08
N ALA A 12 -6.84 -6.93 -5.87
CA ALA A 12 -5.90 -5.85 -5.62
C ALA A 12 -6.61 -4.74 -4.82
N ILE A 13 -6.02 -4.34 -3.70
CA ILE A 13 -6.54 -3.27 -2.84
C ILE A 13 -5.49 -2.17 -2.80
N CYS A 14 -5.88 -0.98 -3.26
CA CYS A 14 -4.99 0.16 -3.40
C CYS A 14 -5.27 1.21 -2.34
N PHE A 15 -4.23 1.68 -1.67
CA PHE A 15 -4.24 2.83 -0.78
C PHE A 15 -3.52 3.98 -1.47
N VAL A 16 -4.18 5.13 -1.54
CA VAL A 16 -3.57 6.36 -2.07
C VAL A 16 -3.34 7.29 -0.89
N LEU A 17 -2.10 7.72 -0.72
CA LEU A 17 -1.70 8.63 0.34
C LEU A 17 -0.93 9.80 -0.29
N THR A 18 -1.54 10.99 -0.24
CA THR A 18 -0.92 12.23 -0.73
C THR A 18 -1.17 13.34 0.28
N GLY A 19 -0.21 14.23 0.49
CA GLY A 19 -0.44 15.40 1.33
C GLY A 19 0.83 16.14 1.73
N LYS A 20 0.70 17.46 1.89
CA LYS A 20 1.79 18.32 2.40
C LYS A 20 2.05 18.12 3.90
N ASN A 21 0.99 17.82 4.67
CA ASN A 21 1.04 17.53 6.10
C ASN A 21 0.41 16.17 6.35
N LEU A 22 1.24 15.17 6.64
CA LEU A 22 0.78 13.78 6.73
C LEU A 22 0.06 13.47 8.04
N GLY A 23 0.35 14.19 9.13
CA GLY A 23 -0.31 13.97 10.41
C GLY A 23 -0.36 12.49 10.80
N LEU A 24 -1.56 11.99 11.06
CA LEU A 24 -1.82 10.57 11.40
C LEU A 24 -2.20 9.70 10.18
N TYR A 25 -2.24 10.27 8.96
CA TYR A 25 -2.65 9.53 7.76
C TYR A 25 -1.75 8.32 7.43
N PRO A 26 -0.40 8.40 7.53
CA PRO A 26 0.46 7.24 7.32
C PRO A 26 0.13 6.09 8.28
N ASP A 27 -0.09 6.38 9.56
CA ASP A 27 -0.40 5.37 10.56
C ASP A 27 -1.80 4.76 10.35
N MET A 28 -2.78 5.57 9.97
CA MET A 28 -4.11 5.09 9.60
C MET A 28 -4.06 4.17 8.37
N THR A 29 -3.28 4.53 7.34
CA THR A 29 -3.08 3.70 6.15
C THR A 29 -2.38 2.39 6.50
N ALA A 30 -1.40 2.42 7.42
CA ALA A 30 -0.74 1.24 7.95
C ALA A 30 -1.71 0.27 8.63
N VAL A 31 -2.57 0.78 9.52
CA VAL A 31 -3.60 -0.03 10.21
C VAL A 31 -4.61 -0.61 9.22
N ALA A 32 -5.03 0.17 8.23
CA ALA A 32 -5.97 -0.29 7.20
C ALA A 32 -5.35 -1.41 6.35
N ALA A 33 -4.10 -1.25 5.91
CA ALA A 33 -3.38 -2.25 5.13
C ALA A 33 -3.18 -3.56 5.92
N LEU A 34 -2.84 -3.47 7.20
CA LEU A 34 -2.74 -4.63 8.09
C LEU A 34 -4.08 -5.35 8.27
N SER A 35 -5.16 -4.60 8.43
CA SER A 35 -6.51 -5.16 8.57
C SER A 35 -6.93 -5.90 7.29
N VAL A 36 -6.65 -5.31 6.13
CA VAL A 36 -6.86 -5.95 4.83
C VAL A 36 -6.04 -7.23 4.70
N ARG A 37 -4.76 -7.23 5.09
CA ARG A 37 -3.92 -8.44 5.03
C ARG A 37 -4.47 -9.58 5.90
N ARG A 38 -5.09 -9.27 7.04
CA ARG A 38 -5.72 -10.27 7.91
C ARG A 38 -6.99 -10.86 7.29
N LEU A 39 -7.81 -10.02 6.67
CA LEU A 39 -9.08 -10.43 6.06
C LEU A 39 -8.88 -11.13 4.70
N HIS A 40 -7.91 -10.66 3.93
CA HIS A 40 -7.58 -11.15 2.60
C HIS A 40 -6.07 -11.42 2.51
N PRO A 41 -5.57 -12.52 3.09
CA PRO A 41 -4.13 -12.82 3.11
C PRO A 41 -3.50 -12.87 1.72
N GLN A 42 -4.27 -13.30 0.73
CA GLN A 42 -3.84 -13.43 -0.66
C GLN A 42 -4.05 -12.15 -1.48
N ALA A 43 -4.72 -11.11 -0.95
CA ALA A 43 -4.89 -9.87 -1.69
C ALA A 43 -3.53 -9.21 -1.98
N GLN A 44 -3.41 -8.64 -3.19
CA GLN A 44 -2.31 -7.76 -3.51
C GLN A 44 -2.63 -6.39 -2.89
N ILE A 45 -1.75 -5.90 -2.01
CA ILE A 45 -1.90 -4.56 -1.42
C ILE A 45 -0.96 -3.62 -2.16
N ILE A 46 -1.46 -2.49 -2.62
CA ILE A 46 -0.72 -1.48 -3.36
C ILE A 46 -0.82 -0.16 -2.59
N LEU A 47 0.29 0.53 -2.38
CA LEU A 47 0.35 1.87 -1.80
C LEU A 47 0.90 2.80 -2.88
N VAL A 48 0.14 3.84 -3.16
CA VAL A 48 0.48 4.88 -4.14
C VAL A 48 0.68 6.18 -3.39
N MET A 49 1.81 6.82 -3.64
CA MET A 49 2.20 8.09 -3.04
C MET A 49 2.84 8.97 -4.12
N ASP A 50 2.62 10.28 -4.02
CA ASP A 50 3.43 11.25 -4.76
C ASP A 50 4.82 11.38 -4.11
N GLU A 51 5.79 11.88 -4.89
CA GLU A 51 7.18 12.01 -4.44
C GLU A 51 7.33 12.81 -3.14
N PRO A 52 6.66 13.97 -2.93
CA PRO A 52 6.74 14.72 -1.67
C PRO A 52 6.30 13.89 -0.46
N THR A 53 5.21 13.13 -0.59
CA THR A 53 4.69 12.28 0.48
C THR A 53 5.63 11.13 0.78
N ALA A 54 6.19 10.49 -0.25
CA ALA A 54 7.18 9.43 -0.07
C ALA A 54 8.41 9.93 0.70
N ARG A 55 8.93 11.11 0.34
CA ARG A 55 10.08 11.74 1.03
C ARG A 55 9.76 12.07 2.49
N ALA A 56 8.56 12.57 2.78
CA ALA A 56 8.14 12.86 4.15
C ALA A 56 8.04 11.59 5.00
N ILE A 57 7.52 10.49 4.44
CA ILE A 57 7.43 9.19 5.12
C ILE A 57 8.80 8.61 5.44
N ASP A 58 9.74 8.72 4.49
CA ASP A 58 11.11 8.27 4.68
C ASP A 58 11.85 9.06 5.75
N ARG A 59 11.61 10.39 5.83
CA ARG A 59 12.25 11.27 6.80
C ARG A 59 11.78 11.04 8.23
N ASP A 60 10.48 10.85 8.42
CA ASP A 60 9.85 10.86 9.74
C ASP A 60 9.74 9.45 10.35
N ASN A 61 10.28 8.42 9.68
CA ASN A 61 10.30 7.03 10.13
C ASN A 61 8.92 6.49 10.57
N HIS A 62 7.88 6.83 9.82
CA HIS A 62 6.50 6.38 10.06
C HIS A 62 6.39 4.84 10.01
N ALA A 63 5.45 4.27 10.75
CA ALA A 63 5.18 2.83 10.76
C ALA A 63 4.85 2.27 9.37
N LEU A 64 4.30 3.12 8.50
CA LEU A 64 4.03 2.80 7.10
C LEU A 64 5.29 2.40 6.31
N ARG A 65 6.46 2.94 6.64
CA ARG A 65 7.73 2.57 6.00
C ARG A 65 8.09 1.11 6.24
N THR A 66 7.96 0.65 7.48
CA THR A 66 8.18 -0.75 7.86
C THR A 66 7.19 -1.68 7.16
N LEU A 67 5.94 -1.23 7.00
CA LEU A 67 4.90 -2.00 6.31
C LEU A 67 5.09 -2.02 4.79
N ALA A 68 5.53 -0.93 4.17
CA ALA A 68 5.83 -0.91 2.74
C ALA A 68 6.89 -1.96 2.39
N LEU A 69 7.94 -2.09 3.20
CA LEU A 69 8.96 -3.13 3.07
C LEU A 69 8.41 -4.54 3.29
N ALA A 70 7.61 -4.75 4.35
CA ALA A 70 7.04 -6.05 4.68
C ALA A 70 5.95 -6.52 3.70
N LEU A 71 5.24 -5.59 3.07
CA LEU A 71 4.16 -5.88 2.13
C LEU A 71 4.64 -5.95 0.67
N GLY A 72 5.93 -5.72 0.41
CA GLY A 72 6.49 -5.72 -0.95
C GLY A 72 5.96 -4.56 -1.80
N ILE A 73 5.65 -3.43 -1.17
CA ILE A 73 4.98 -2.32 -1.81
C ILE A 73 6.00 -1.23 -2.15
N CYS A 74 6.25 -1.03 -3.44
CA CYS A 74 6.98 0.13 -3.94
C CYS A 74 6.42 0.50 -5.33
N GLY A 75 5.39 1.34 -5.35
CA GLY A 75 4.97 2.08 -6.54
C GLY A 75 5.37 3.54 -6.37
N ARG A 76 6.60 3.89 -6.74
CA ARG A 76 6.98 5.31 -6.90
C ARG A 76 6.38 5.79 -8.21
N PHE A 77 5.42 6.71 -8.16
CA PHE A 77 5.11 7.51 -9.34
C PHE A 77 6.27 8.49 -9.52
N SER A 78 7.11 8.23 -10.52
CA SER A 78 8.05 9.20 -11.03
C SER A 78 7.31 9.94 -12.13
N ASP A 79 6.84 11.16 -11.85
CA ASP A 79 6.37 12.04 -12.91
C ASP A 79 7.60 12.44 -13.73
N ASN A 80 7.68 11.92 -14.96
CA ASN A 80 8.61 12.39 -15.98
C ASN A 80 7.84 12.75 -17.25
#